data_AF-A0A4U2XZR6-F1
#
_entry.id   AF-A0A4U2XZR6-F1
#
_cell.length_a   1.000
_cell.length_b   1.000
_cell.length_c   1.000
_cell.angle_alpha   90.00
_cell.angle_beta   90.00
_cell.angle_gamma   90.00
#
_symmetry.space_group_name_H-M   'P 1'
#
loop_
_entity.id
_entity.type
_entity.pdbx_description
1 polymer ?
#
loop_
_entity_poly.entity_id
_entity_poly.type
_entity_poly.pdbx_seq_one_letter_code
_entity_poly.pdbx_strand_id
1 'polypeptide(L)'
;MPTLSRSETQTIEKYWTDYEVYKKQLKYREWELLNPHNEDALNFNAKSSKISNPTHNKAVVLMNDVYYQNLSRIVKTVEDIYKELDNDLKTIVDMRYWDTENNCYEWQHIADELYMSVQRVLRKRNALIDMTAKRIGWMM
;
A
#
# COMPACT_ATOMS: atom_id res chain seq x y z
N MET A 1 -3.99 -4.26 -25.94
CA MET A 1 -3.77 -4.36 -24.48
C MET A 1 -5.11 -4.09 -23.82
N PRO A 2 -5.57 -4.92 -22.87
CA PRO A 2 -6.79 -4.62 -22.12
C PRO A 2 -6.62 -3.26 -21.41
N THR A 3 -7.63 -2.40 -21.51
CA THR A 3 -7.64 -1.09 -20.85
C THR A 3 -8.38 -1.21 -19.53
N LEU A 4 -7.84 -0.62 -18.46
CA LEU A 4 -8.54 -0.56 -17.18
C LEU A 4 -9.88 0.16 -17.35
N SER A 5 -10.93 -0.39 -16.76
CA SER A 5 -12.19 0.31 -16.58
C SER A 5 -12.03 1.46 -15.58
N ARG A 6 -12.93 2.45 -15.65
CA ARG A 6 -12.91 3.61 -14.75
C ARG A 6 -12.91 3.22 -13.27
N SER A 7 -13.66 2.18 -12.89
CA SER A 7 -13.72 1.69 -11.51
C SER A 7 -12.39 1.08 -11.07
N GLU A 8 -11.72 0.34 -11.95
CA GLU A 8 -10.42 -0.28 -11.64
C GLU A 8 -9.33 0.78 -11.49
N THR A 9 -9.29 1.77 -12.39
CA THR A 9 -8.39 2.93 -12.28
C THR A 9 -8.57 3.61 -10.93
N GLN A 10 -9.82 3.86 -10.50
CA GLN A 10 -10.09 4.52 -9.22
C GLN A 10 -9.68 3.67 -8.03
N THR A 11 -9.89 2.35 -8.07
CA THR A 11 -9.42 1.43 -7.02
C THR A 11 -7.90 1.44 -6.90
N ILE A 12 -7.18 1.42 -8.02
CA ILE A 12 -5.71 1.42 -7.99
C ILE A 12 -5.17 2.78 -7.55
N GLU A 13 -5.79 3.87 -7.97
CA GLU A 13 -5.45 5.23 -7.53
C GLU A 13 -5.62 5.41 -6.01
N LYS A 14 -6.61 4.74 -5.40
CA LYS A 14 -6.77 4.69 -3.95
C LYS A 14 -5.59 4.04 -3.23
N TYR A 15 -4.87 3.09 -3.84
CA TYR A 15 -3.67 2.52 -3.22
C TYR A 15 -2.57 3.56 -2.96
N TRP A 16 -2.48 4.57 -3.82
CA TRP A 16 -1.57 5.69 -3.65
C TRP A 16 -2.09 6.72 -2.63
N THR A 17 -3.37 7.06 -2.74
CA THR A 17 -4.04 8.04 -1.88
C THR A 17 -4.08 7.58 -0.42
N ASP A 18 -4.47 6.32 -0.20
CA ASP A 18 -4.66 5.74 1.13
C ASP A 18 -3.40 5.00 1.63
N TYR A 19 -2.23 5.23 1.00
CA TYR A 19 -0.99 4.52 1.32
C TYR A 19 -0.66 4.53 2.82
N GLU A 20 -0.70 5.70 3.47
CA GLU A 20 -0.45 5.82 4.91
C GLU A 20 -1.51 5.12 5.77
N VAL A 21 -2.75 5.04 5.28
CA VAL A 21 -3.82 4.28 5.94
C VAL A 21 -3.53 2.79 5.87
N TYR A 22 -3.17 2.25 4.69
CA TYR A 22 -2.82 0.85 4.53
C TYR A 22 -1.60 0.45 5.37
N LYS A 23 -0.61 1.34 5.49
CA LYS A 23 0.57 1.14 6.34
C LYS A 23 0.21 1.07 7.82
N LYS A 24 -0.71 1.92 8.29
CA LYS A 24 -1.26 1.86 9.66
C LYS A 24 -2.05 0.58 9.89
N GLN A 25 -2.93 0.21 8.96
CA GLN A 25 -3.71 -1.04 9.02
C GLN A 25 -2.81 -2.26 9.06
N LEU A 26 -1.74 -2.28 8.25
CA LEU A 26 -0.77 -3.38 8.23
C LEU A 26 -0.12 -3.58 9.60
N LYS A 27 0.39 -2.48 10.20
CA LYS A 27 1.01 -2.52 11.53
C LYS A 27 0.03 -2.91 12.63
N TYR A 28 -1.19 -2.39 12.56
CA TYR A 28 -2.23 -2.73 13.52
C TYR A 28 -2.60 -4.21 13.43
N ARG A 29 -2.78 -4.74 12.21
CA ARG A 29 -3.08 -6.15 11.98
C ARG A 29 -1.93 -7.06 12.43
N GLU A 30 -0.69 -6.66 12.17
CA GLU A 30 0.49 -7.35 12.69
C GLU A 30 0.46 -7.43 14.22
N TRP A 31 0.16 -6.31 14.88
CA TRP A 31 0.06 -6.27 16.34
C TRP A 31 -1.05 -7.18 16.87
N GLU A 32 -2.24 -7.19 16.26
CA GLU A 32 -3.35 -8.07 16.66
C GLU A 32 -2.97 -9.55 16.56
N LEU A 33 -2.34 -9.96 15.45
CA LEU A 33 -1.96 -11.35 15.20
C LEU A 33 -0.86 -11.83 16.16
N LEU A 34 0.01 -10.93 16.60
CA LEU A 34 1.13 -11.23 17.49
C LEU A 34 0.79 -11.08 18.97
N ASN A 35 -0.30 -10.37 19.31
CA ASN A 35 -0.76 -10.12 20.66
C ASN A 35 -2.26 -10.47 20.79
N PRO A 36 -2.64 -11.75 20.61
CA PRO A 36 -4.01 -12.16 20.83
C PRO A 36 -4.42 -11.79 22.27
N HIS A 37 -5.52 -11.05 22.43
CA HIS A 37 -6.04 -10.70 23.74
C HIS A 37 -6.30 -11.99 24.53
N ASN A 38 -5.62 -12.10 25.67
CA ASN A 38 -5.78 -13.17 26.64
C ASN A 38 -7.16 -13.10 27.30
N GLU A 39 -8.21 -13.60 26.65
CA GLU A 39 -9.44 -13.99 27.36
C GLU A 39 -9.33 -15.43 27.90
N ASP A 40 -8.42 -16.25 27.35
CA ASP A 40 -8.19 -17.65 27.76
C ASP A 40 -6.98 -17.89 28.69
N ALA A 41 -6.29 -16.83 29.15
CA ALA A 41 -5.11 -16.97 30.02
C ALA A 41 -5.40 -17.46 31.45
N LEU A 42 -6.67 -17.71 31.79
CA LEU A 42 -7.04 -18.30 33.07
C LEU A 42 -7.11 -19.84 33.06
N ASN A 43 -6.94 -20.51 31.91
CA ASN A 43 -7.14 -21.97 31.83
C ASN A 43 -6.02 -22.76 31.11
N PHE A 44 -4.75 -22.33 31.18
CA PHE A 44 -3.66 -23.15 30.62
C PHE A 44 -2.50 -23.38 31.59
N ASN A 45 -2.79 -24.21 32.60
CA ASN A 45 -1.80 -25.03 33.31
C ASN A 45 -1.12 -26.04 32.35
N ALA A 46 -0.40 -25.58 31.33
CA ALA A 46 0.50 -26.45 30.58
C ALA A 46 1.92 -25.88 30.59
N LYS A 47 2.69 -26.41 31.54
CA LYS A 47 4.15 -26.49 31.41
C LYS A 47 4.43 -27.19 30.07
N SER A 48 4.95 -26.48 29.08
CA SER A 48 5.57 -27.13 27.92
C SER A 48 6.91 -26.47 27.62
N SER A 49 7.97 -27.20 27.95
CA SER A 49 9.37 -26.93 27.66
C SER A 49 9.68 -27.27 26.20
N LYS A 50 9.05 -26.56 25.25
CA LYS A 50 9.50 -26.56 23.85
C LYS A 50 10.35 -25.32 23.64
N ILE A 51 11.60 -25.51 23.19
CA ILE A 51 12.39 -24.45 22.54
C ILE A 51 11.66 -24.14 21.23
N SER A 52 10.59 -23.36 21.31
CA SER A 52 9.88 -22.83 20.15
C SER A 52 10.76 -21.76 19.56
N ASN A 53 11.05 -21.79 18.25
CA ASN A 53 11.64 -20.63 17.60
C ASN A 53 10.56 -19.55 17.48
N PRO A 54 10.57 -18.51 18.33
CA PRO A 54 9.49 -17.53 18.35
C PRO A 54 9.38 -16.79 17.02
N THR A 55 10.51 -16.55 16.34
CA THR A 55 10.54 -15.87 15.02
C THR A 55 9.83 -16.68 13.95
N HIS A 56 10.08 -18.00 13.90
CA HIS A 56 9.42 -18.88 12.94
C HIS A 56 7.90 -18.91 13.15
N ASN A 57 7.46 -19.06 14.40
CA ASN A 57 6.03 -19.11 14.73
C ASN A 57 5.31 -17.81 14.36
N LYS A 58 5.93 -16.65 14.64
CA LYS A 58 5.38 -15.35 14.22
C LYS A 58 5.24 -15.26 12.70
N ALA A 59 6.27 -15.67 11.96
CA ALA A 59 6.24 -15.66 10.49
C ALA A 59 5.12 -16.54 9.93
N VAL A 60 4.92 -17.74 10.49
CA VAL A 60 3.83 -18.65 10.08
C VAL A 60 2.46 -18.00 10.31
N VAL A 61 2.23 -17.38 11.47
CA VAL A 61 0.96 -16.69 11.77
C VAL A 61 0.69 -15.58 10.74
N LEU A 62 1.68 -14.72 10.47
CA LEU A 62 1.54 -13.63 9.50
C LEU A 62 1.35 -14.13 8.06
N MET A 63 2.03 -15.21 7.68
CA MET A 63 1.90 -15.83 6.35
C MET A 63 0.50 -16.41 6.10
N ASN A 64 -0.15 -16.91 7.14
CA ASN A 64 -1.48 -17.53 7.02
C ASN A 64 -2.63 -16.51 6.98
N ASP A 65 -2.42 -15.25 7.38
CA ASP A 65 -3.46 -14.22 7.37
C ASP A 65 -3.60 -13.54 6.00
N VAL A 66 -4.68 -13.85 5.28
CA VAL A 66 -4.93 -13.35 3.91
C VAL A 66 -5.01 -11.82 3.86
N TYR A 67 -5.63 -11.20 4.86
CA TYR A 67 -5.80 -9.75 4.91
C TYR A 67 -4.46 -9.04 5.11
N TYR A 68 -3.65 -9.49 6.06
CA TYR A 68 -2.28 -9.01 6.27
C TYR A 68 -1.43 -9.18 5.01
N GLN A 69 -1.49 -10.34 4.35
CA GLN A 69 -0.74 -10.57 3.10
C GLN A 69 -1.17 -9.60 2.00
N ASN A 70 -2.46 -9.33 1.86
CA ASN A 70 -2.96 -8.36 0.88
C ASN A 70 -2.47 -6.92 1.18
N LEU A 71 -2.59 -6.47 2.43
CA LEU A 71 -2.06 -5.17 2.88
C LEU A 71 -0.55 -5.06 2.63
N SER A 72 0.21 -6.08 3.03
CA SER A 72 1.66 -6.14 2.82
C SER A 72 2.00 -6.06 1.33
N ARG A 73 1.24 -6.77 0.48
CA ARG A 73 1.46 -6.74 -0.98
C ARG A 73 1.22 -5.34 -1.54
N ILE A 74 0.14 -4.67 -1.16
CA ILE A 74 -0.19 -3.31 -1.63
C ILE A 74 0.90 -2.33 -1.18
N VAL A 75 1.21 -2.30 0.12
CA VAL A 75 2.21 -1.38 0.70
C VAL A 75 3.58 -1.56 0.04
N LYS A 76 4.07 -2.81 -0.07
CA LYS A 76 5.36 -3.09 -0.73
C LYS A 76 5.36 -2.69 -2.20
N THR A 77 4.26 -2.95 -2.91
CA THR A 77 4.15 -2.59 -4.33
C THR A 77 4.24 -1.08 -4.52
N VAL A 78 3.52 -0.30 -3.72
CA VAL A 78 3.56 1.17 -3.76
C VAL A 78 4.95 1.69 -3.43
N GLU A 79 5.58 1.18 -2.37
CA GLU A 79 6.94 1.57 -1.96
C GLU A 79 8.00 1.25 -3.03
N ASP A 80 7.93 0.07 -3.63
CA ASP A 80 8.90 -0.34 -4.64
C ASP A 80 8.72 0.46 -5.93
N ILE A 81 7.47 0.65 -6.39
CA ILE A 81 7.21 1.51 -7.54
C ILE A 81 7.71 2.92 -7.28
N TYR A 82 7.40 3.51 -6.11
CA TYR A 82 7.82 4.86 -5.78
C TYR A 82 9.34 5.05 -5.87
N LYS A 83 10.13 4.07 -5.40
CA LYS A 83 11.60 4.11 -5.52
C LYS A 83 12.07 4.21 -6.97
N GLU A 84 11.37 3.53 -7.88
CA GLU A 84 11.66 3.44 -9.31
C GLU A 84 11.16 4.66 -10.13
N LEU A 85 10.30 5.50 -9.56
CA LEU A 85 9.73 6.66 -10.27
C LEU A 85 10.77 7.72 -10.64
N ASP A 86 10.55 8.34 -11.81
CA ASP A 86 11.22 9.56 -12.22
C ASP A 86 10.80 10.75 -11.32
N ASN A 87 11.56 11.84 -11.38
CA ASN A 87 11.31 13.00 -10.51
C ASN A 87 9.91 13.58 -10.73
N ASP A 88 9.47 13.70 -11.99
CA ASP A 88 8.14 14.20 -12.32
C ASP A 88 7.02 13.38 -11.67
N LEU A 89 7.10 12.04 -11.74
CA LEU A 89 6.10 11.16 -11.16
C LEU A 89 6.15 11.18 -9.64
N LYS A 90 7.34 11.32 -9.03
CA LYS A 90 7.46 11.53 -7.58
C LYS A 90 6.78 12.82 -7.16
N THR A 91 7.03 13.93 -7.85
CA THR A 91 6.33 15.20 -7.60
C THR A 91 4.81 15.05 -7.73
N ILE A 92 4.31 14.33 -8.74
CA ILE A 92 2.88 14.04 -8.87
C ILE A 92 2.35 13.28 -7.64
N VAL A 93 3.07 12.23 -7.20
CA VAL A 93 2.65 11.42 -6.05
C VAL A 93 2.67 12.23 -4.76
N ASP A 94 3.78 12.92 -4.51
CA ASP A 94 4.00 13.69 -3.30
C ASP A 94 2.95 14.79 -3.18
N MET A 95 2.76 15.60 -4.23
CA MET A 95 1.76 16.66 -4.21
C MET A 95 0.33 16.12 -4.19
N ARG A 96 -0.02 15.20 -5.10
CA ARG A 96 -1.45 14.83 -5.26
C ARG A 96 -1.95 13.89 -4.18
N TYR A 97 -1.13 12.94 -3.74
CA TYR A 97 -1.58 11.82 -2.93
C TYR A 97 -1.04 11.85 -1.49
N TRP A 98 0.17 12.37 -1.25
CA TRP A 98 0.82 12.26 0.06
C TRP A 98 0.91 13.56 0.85
N ASP A 99 0.84 14.72 0.18
CA ASP A 99 0.78 16.01 0.87
C ASP A 99 -0.55 16.13 1.64
N THR A 100 -0.43 15.99 2.95
CA THR A 100 -1.55 16.00 3.89
C THR A 100 -1.86 17.43 4.38
N GLU A 101 -0.96 18.39 4.15
CA GLU A 101 -1.05 19.75 4.69
C GLU A 101 -1.83 20.68 3.78
N ASN A 102 -1.62 20.58 2.47
CA ASN A 102 -2.12 21.58 1.50
C ASN A 102 -3.46 21.25 0.83
N ASN A 103 -4.22 20.30 1.39
CA ASN A 103 -5.61 20.01 1.00
C ASN A 103 -5.80 19.94 -0.54
N CYS A 104 -5.26 18.87 -1.13
CA CYS A 104 -5.51 18.43 -2.50
C CYS A 104 -5.10 19.44 -3.60
N TYR A 105 -3.81 19.50 -3.96
CA TYR A 105 -3.40 20.26 -5.16
C TYR A 105 -4.20 19.83 -6.39
N GLU A 106 -4.93 20.77 -6.98
CA GLU A 106 -5.51 20.58 -8.31
C GLU A 106 -4.43 20.23 -9.35
N TRP A 107 -4.83 19.50 -10.39
CA TRP A 107 -3.91 19.08 -11.46
C TRP A 107 -3.22 20.27 -12.14
N GLN A 108 -3.84 21.45 -12.12
CA GLN A 108 -3.24 22.68 -12.63
C GLN A 108 -2.01 23.09 -11.81
N HIS A 109 -2.07 23.05 -10.48
CA HIS A 109 -0.92 23.42 -9.63
C HIS A 109 0.27 22.49 -9.87
N ILE A 110 0.01 21.18 -10.03
CA ILE A 110 1.05 20.19 -10.32
C ILE A 110 1.64 20.41 -11.71
N ALA A 111 0.80 20.78 -12.69
CA ALA A 111 1.23 21.09 -14.05
C ALA A 111 2.13 22.34 -14.09
N ASP A 112 1.78 23.35 -13.30
CA ASP A 112 2.56 24.58 -13.14
C ASP A 112 3.91 24.28 -12.48
N GLU A 113 3.93 23.50 -11.39
CA GLU A 113 5.16 23.08 -10.70
C GLU A 113 6.10 22.29 -11.61
N LEU A 114 5.55 21.43 -12.47
CA LEU A 114 6.30 20.60 -13.41
C LEU A 114 6.57 21.28 -14.76
N TYR A 115 6.16 22.54 -14.93
CA TYR A 115 6.30 23.31 -16.17
C TYR A 115 5.79 22.55 -17.41
N MET A 116 4.64 21.87 -17.27
CA MET A 116 4.05 21.07 -18.35
C MET A 116 2.54 21.24 -18.44
N SER A 117 1.93 20.77 -19.53
CA SER A 117 0.47 20.83 -19.64
C SER A 117 -0.22 19.83 -18.71
N VAL A 118 -1.42 20.18 -18.23
CA VAL A 118 -2.28 19.29 -17.43
C VAL A 118 -2.50 17.95 -18.13
N GLN A 119 -2.68 17.93 -19.45
CA GLN A 119 -2.84 16.69 -20.21
C GLN A 119 -1.59 15.81 -20.19
N ARG A 120 -0.39 16.37 -20.04
CA ARG A 120 0.85 15.61 -19.88
C ARG A 120 0.93 15.01 -18.47
N VAL A 121 0.56 15.78 -17.45
CA VAL A 121 0.45 15.29 -16.06
C VAL A 121 -0.54 14.13 -15.96
N LEU A 122 -1.74 14.28 -16.53
CA LEU A 122 -2.76 13.22 -16.52
C LEU A 122 -2.31 11.96 -17.27
N ARG A 123 -1.54 12.09 -18.35
CA ARG A 123 -0.94 10.94 -19.04
C ARG A 123 0.10 10.24 -18.19
N LYS A 124 0.97 10.99 -17.49
CA LYS A 124 1.91 10.44 -16.51
C LYS A 124 1.18 9.72 -15.37
N ARG A 125 0.10 10.31 -14.85
CA ARG A 125 -0.78 9.67 -13.87
C ARG A 125 -1.32 8.33 -14.39
N ASN A 126 -1.84 8.30 -15.61
CA ASN A 126 -2.37 7.04 -16.17
C ASN A 126 -1.29 5.97 -16.30
N ALA A 127 -0.08 6.36 -16.72
CA ALA A 127 1.06 5.44 -16.77
C ALA A 127 1.44 4.88 -15.39
N LEU A 128 1.38 5.70 -14.33
CA LEU A 128 1.57 5.26 -12.94
C LEU A 128 0.53 4.21 -12.53
N ILE A 129 -0.75 4.46 -12.84
CA ILE A 129 -1.84 3.52 -12.53
C ILE A 129 -1.68 2.21 -13.31
N ASP A 130 -1.36 2.27 -14.59
CA ASP A 130 -1.14 1.08 -15.42
C ASP A 130 0.06 0.25 -14.95
N MET A 131 1.15 0.91 -14.55
CA MET A 131 2.33 0.24 -13.98
C MET A 131 1.97 -0.44 -12.65
N THR A 132 1.22 0.26 -11.81
CA THR A 132 0.73 -0.30 -10.54
C THR A 132 -0.10 -1.54 -10.82
N ALA A 133 -1.12 -1.44 -11.68
CA ALA A 133 -1.99 -2.56 -12.06
C ALA A 133 -1.23 -3.81 -12.49
N LYS A 134 -0.17 -3.64 -13.31
CA LYS A 134 0.68 -4.75 -13.77
C LYS A 134 1.45 -5.38 -12.60
N ARG A 135 2.02 -4.58 -11.70
CA ARG A 135 2.84 -5.07 -10.58
C ARG A 135 2.03 -5.86 -9.56
N ILE A 136 0.79 -5.46 -9.30
CA ILE A 136 -0.16 -6.22 -8.46
C ILE A 136 -0.84 -7.37 -9.23
N GLY A 137 -0.59 -7.55 -10.53
CA GLY A 137 -1.18 -8.64 -11.32
C GLY A 137 -2.67 -8.45 -11.62
N TRP A 138 -3.15 -7.21 -11.65
CA TRP A 138 -4.51 -6.86 -12.09
C TRP A 138 -4.66 -6.97 -13.61
N MET A 139 -3.60 -6.62 -14.35
CA MET A 139 -3.50 -6.82 -15.80
C MET A 139 -2.38 -7.81 -16.10
N MET A 140 -2.65 -8.73 -17.05
CA MET A 140 -1.67 -9.63 -17.66
C MET A 140 -1.23 -9.11 -19.02
#